data_AF-A0A538PTA9-F1
#
_entry.id   AF-A0A538PTA9-F1
#
_cell.length_a   1.000
_cell.length_b   1.000
_cell.length_c   1.000
_cell.angle_alpha   90.00
_cell.angle_beta   90.00
_cell.angle_gamma   90.00
#
_symmetry.space_group_name_H-M   'P 1'
#
loop_
_entity.id
_entity.type
_entity.pdbx_description
1 polymer ?
#
loop_
_entity_poly.entity_id
_entity_poly.type
_entity_poly.pdbx_seq_one_letter_code
_entity_poly.pdbx_strand_id
1 'polypeptide(L)'
;MTLYAFRLAPDSTSLEEAEVIDRSRYGWEFLEQTIALWRLVDPARADAIAAVKDRASDARGDYTRFTGDDLAALVSLIDGVNDAIIAAGIVDDEWRVPPERLEELARQVPGMELTTERPFDSKTYALGEVMINAVSLRNFLSDALRAGCVVVHD
;
A
#
# COMPACT_ATOMS: atom_id res chain seq x y z
N MET A 1 1.44 1.24 11.18
CA MET A 1 0.75 2.46 11.61
C MET A 1 -0.54 2.55 10.80
N THR A 2 -1.58 3.09 11.44
CA THR A 2 -2.96 2.98 10.95
C THR A 2 -3.27 4.10 9.98
N LEU A 3 -3.98 3.79 8.89
CA LEU A 3 -4.65 4.79 8.07
C LEU A 3 -6.11 4.92 8.49
N TYR A 4 -6.57 6.14 8.68
CA TYR A 4 -7.96 6.45 9.03
C TYR A 4 -8.64 7.19 7.89
N ALA A 5 -9.81 6.75 7.47
CA ALA A 5 -10.67 7.48 6.54
C ALA A 5 -11.63 8.37 7.34
N PHE A 6 -11.47 9.68 7.23
CA PHE A 6 -12.28 10.67 7.91
C PHE A 6 -13.26 11.34 6.95
N ARG A 7 -14.52 11.42 7.36
CA ARG A 7 -15.50 12.33 6.75
C ARG A 7 -15.47 13.65 7.52
N LEU A 8 -15.16 14.72 6.80
CA LEU A 8 -15.17 16.06 7.37
C LEU A 8 -16.61 16.57 7.49
N ALA A 9 -16.87 17.42 8.48
CA ALA A 9 -18.10 18.20 8.50
C ALA A 9 -18.19 19.08 7.23
N PRO A 10 -19.41 19.36 6.72
CA PRO A 10 -19.59 20.24 5.56
C PRO A 10 -18.82 21.55 5.74
N ASP A 11 -18.09 21.97 4.71
CA ASP A 11 -17.28 23.19 4.67
C ASP A 11 -16.15 23.28 5.72
N SER A 12 -15.89 22.21 6.49
CA SER A 12 -14.82 22.16 7.48
C SER A 12 -13.57 21.48 6.91
N THR A 13 -12.40 22.02 7.26
CA THR A 13 -11.12 21.36 7.04
C THR A 13 -10.56 20.68 8.29
N SER A 14 -11.26 20.81 9.43
CA SER A 14 -10.83 20.34 10.75
C SER A 14 -11.07 18.84 10.92
N LEU A 15 -10.13 18.14 11.56
CA LEU A 15 -10.29 16.75 11.98
C LEU A 15 -10.99 16.61 13.33
N GLU A 16 -11.06 17.67 14.14
CA GLU A 16 -11.65 17.62 15.49
C GLU A 16 -13.16 17.31 15.46
N GLU A 17 -13.82 17.72 14.37
CA GLU A 17 -15.25 17.51 14.14
C GLU A 17 -15.51 16.36 13.15
N ALA A 18 -14.46 15.65 12.72
CA ALA A 18 -14.55 14.65 11.68
C ALA A 18 -15.01 13.29 12.23
N GLU A 19 -15.77 12.57 11.42
CA GLU A 19 -16.23 11.21 11.72
C GLU A 19 -15.22 10.20 11.12
N VAL A 20 -14.77 9.23 11.92
CA VAL A 20 -13.99 8.08 11.41
C VAL A 20 -14.95 7.11 10.72
N ILE A 21 -14.79 6.95 9.41
CA ILE A 21 -15.61 6.07 8.59
C ILE A 21 -15.04 4.67 8.53
N ASP A 22 -13.72 4.57 8.40
CA ASP A 22 -13.02 3.29 8.32
C ASP A 22 -11.55 3.42 8.75
N ARG A 23 -10.89 2.29 8.98
CA ARG A 23 -9.49 2.19 9.38
C ARG A 23 -8.78 1.00 8.73
N SER A 24 -7.57 1.24 8.25
CA SER A 24 -6.63 0.20 7.84
C SER A 24 -5.47 0.16 8.82
N ARG A 25 -5.50 -0.81 9.75
CA ARG A 25 -4.54 -0.94 10.87
C ARG A 25 -3.07 -0.97 10.42
N TYR A 26 -2.82 -1.54 9.25
CA TYR A 26 -1.50 -1.71 8.65
C TYR A 26 -1.37 -0.93 7.34
N GLY A 27 -2.25 0.05 7.10
CA GLY A 27 -2.36 0.73 5.81
C GLY A 27 -1.07 1.45 5.41
N TRP A 28 -0.33 2.01 6.37
CA TRP A 28 0.95 2.64 6.09
C TRP A 28 2.02 1.63 5.68
N GLU A 29 2.13 0.50 6.38
CA GLU A 29 3.04 -0.58 5.98
C GLU A 29 2.66 -1.15 4.62
N PHE A 30 1.36 -1.29 4.34
CA PHE A 30 0.90 -1.76 3.04
C PHE A 30 1.26 -0.78 1.92
N LEU A 31 1.34 0.52 2.20
CA LEU A 31 1.78 1.52 1.24
C LEU A 31 3.28 1.37 0.94
N GLU A 32 4.12 1.20 1.97
CA GLU A 32 5.55 0.92 1.79
C GLU A 32 5.79 -0.38 1.02
N GLN A 33 5.04 -1.42 1.35
CA GLN A 33 5.06 -2.70 0.65
C GLN A 33 4.69 -2.55 -0.82
N THR A 34 3.66 -1.75 -1.12
CA THR A 34 3.23 -1.49 -2.49
C THR A 34 4.28 -0.72 -3.28
N ILE A 35 4.96 0.25 -2.67
CA ILE A 35 6.10 0.95 -3.28
C ILE A 35 7.23 -0.05 -3.59
N ALA A 36 7.54 -0.95 -2.66
CA ALA A 36 8.56 -1.97 -2.85
C ALA A 36 8.20 -2.96 -3.98
N LEU A 37 6.95 -3.39 -4.07
CA LEU A 37 6.47 -4.22 -5.18
C LEU A 37 6.63 -3.52 -6.53
N TRP A 38 6.19 -2.26 -6.65
CA TRP A 38 6.39 -1.50 -7.87
C TRP A 38 7.87 -1.31 -8.21
N ARG A 39 8.74 -1.14 -7.20
CA ARG A 39 10.18 -1.00 -7.41
C ARG A 39 10.80 -2.21 -8.15
N LEU A 40 10.21 -3.41 -8.01
CA LEU A 40 10.68 -4.62 -8.69
C LEU A 40 10.41 -4.61 -10.21
N VAL A 41 9.38 -3.89 -10.67
CA VAL A 41 8.87 -4.00 -12.06
C VAL A 41 8.75 -2.66 -12.79
N ASP A 42 8.48 -1.57 -12.08
CA ASP A 42 8.39 -0.21 -12.59
C ASP A 42 8.85 0.80 -11.51
N PRO A 43 10.15 1.08 -11.42
CA PRO A 43 10.70 2.03 -10.46
C PRO A 43 10.12 3.44 -10.58
N ALA A 44 9.75 3.87 -11.78
CA ALA A 44 9.19 5.21 -12.00
C ALA A 44 7.80 5.34 -11.38
N ARG A 45 6.98 4.28 -11.46
CA ARG A 45 5.69 4.24 -10.76
C ARG A 45 5.86 4.18 -9.25
N ALA A 46 6.86 3.45 -8.75
CA ALA A 46 7.20 3.46 -7.33
C ALA A 46 7.58 4.88 -6.84
N ASP A 47 8.37 5.61 -7.63
CA ASP A 47 8.75 7.01 -7.32
C ASP A 47 7.54 7.95 -7.36
N ALA A 48 6.60 7.74 -8.29
CA ALA A 48 5.37 8.51 -8.34
C ALA A 48 4.49 8.31 -7.09
N ILE A 49 4.39 7.09 -6.58
CA ILE A 49 3.66 6.79 -5.33
C ILE A 49 4.36 7.47 -4.14
N ALA A 50 5.69 7.34 -4.05
CA ALA A 50 6.48 7.99 -3.00
C ALA A 50 6.32 9.52 -3.02
N ALA A 51 6.31 10.14 -4.19
CA ALA A 51 6.10 11.58 -4.31
C ALA A 51 4.73 12.06 -3.79
N VAL A 52 3.67 11.25 -3.94
CA VAL A 52 2.35 11.57 -3.35
C VAL A 52 2.41 11.47 -1.83
N LYS A 53 3.05 10.42 -1.30
CA LYS A 53 3.26 10.22 0.14
C LYS A 53 4.06 11.36 0.77
N ASP A 54 5.16 11.79 0.14
CA ASP A 54 6.02 12.85 0.64
C ASP A 54 5.27 14.19 0.66
N ARG A 55 4.59 14.54 -0.44
CA ARG A 55 3.74 15.74 -0.51
C ARG A 55 2.67 15.77 0.58
N ALA A 56 2.02 14.64 0.85
CA ALA A 56 0.99 14.55 1.89
C ALA A 56 1.54 14.69 3.31
N SER A 57 2.84 14.41 3.51
CA SER A 57 3.52 14.51 4.81
C SER A 57 4.03 15.93 5.07
N ASP A 58 4.56 16.60 4.05
CA ASP A 58 5.13 17.94 4.16
C ASP A 58 4.07 19.05 4.32
N ALA A 59 2.84 18.80 3.91
CA ALA A 59 1.84 19.85 3.77
C ALA A 59 1.30 20.43 5.08
N ARG A 60 1.32 19.71 6.22
CA ARG A 60 0.54 20.10 7.43
C ARG A 60 1.13 19.81 8.82
N GLY A 61 2.44 19.56 8.94
CA GLY A 61 3.20 19.70 10.19
C GLY A 61 3.03 18.62 11.27
N ASP A 62 1.83 18.09 11.48
CA ASP A 62 1.55 17.17 12.61
C ASP A 62 1.11 15.76 12.18
N TYR A 63 0.65 15.56 10.95
CA TYR A 63 0.19 14.27 10.42
C TYR A 63 0.20 14.23 8.89
N THR A 64 0.40 13.05 8.29
CA THR A 64 0.27 12.86 6.84
C THR A 64 -1.21 12.81 6.47
N ARG A 65 -1.64 13.64 5.52
CA ARG A 65 -3.05 13.73 5.08
C ARG A 65 -3.17 13.65 3.56
N PHE A 66 -3.87 12.63 3.10
CA PHE A 66 -4.25 12.44 1.70
C PHE A 66 -5.64 13.03 1.43
N THR A 67 -5.71 13.93 0.46
CA THR A 67 -6.96 14.55 -0.02
C THR A 67 -7.50 13.80 -1.24
N GLY A 68 -8.68 14.17 -1.75
CA GLY A 68 -9.31 13.48 -2.88
C GLY A 68 -8.39 13.31 -4.10
N ASP A 69 -7.62 14.34 -4.46
CA ASP A 69 -6.68 14.27 -5.58
C ASP A 69 -5.51 13.31 -5.30
N ASP A 70 -5.00 13.30 -4.07
CA ASP A 70 -3.95 12.35 -3.65
C ASP A 70 -4.48 10.92 -3.65
N LEU A 71 -5.70 10.70 -3.17
CA LEU A 71 -6.36 9.40 -3.14
C LEU A 71 -6.61 8.88 -4.56
N ALA A 72 -7.10 9.74 -5.46
CA ALA A 72 -7.29 9.38 -6.87
C ALA A 72 -5.96 8.99 -7.53
N ALA A 73 -4.90 9.75 -7.30
CA ALA A 73 -3.56 9.44 -7.79
C ALA A 73 -3.04 8.11 -7.23
N LEU A 74 -3.13 7.90 -5.91
CA LEU A 74 -2.67 6.66 -5.26
C LEU A 74 -3.45 5.45 -5.76
N VAL A 75 -4.78 5.52 -5.83
CA VAL A 75 -5.60 4.42 -6.35
C VAL A 75 -5.17 4.07 -7.76
N SER A 76 -4.97 5.07 -8.63
CA SER A 76 -4.55 4.84 -10.02
C SER A 76 -3.13 4.28 -10.13
N LEU A 77 -2.20 4.71 -9.29
CA LEU A 77 -0.80 4.27 -9.34
C LEU A 77 -0.62 2.87 -8.75
N ILE A 78 -1.36 2.54 -7.69
CA ILE A 78 -1.29 1.23 -7.03
C ILE A 78 -1.94 0.14 -7.91
N ASP A 79 -2.95 0.51 -8.70
CA ASP A 79 -3.70 -0.42 -9.55
C ASP A 79 -2.78 -1.22 -10.50
N GLY A 80 -3.03 -2.53 -10.58
CA GLY A 80 -2.32 -3.44 -11.49
C GLY A 80 -0.95 -3.92 -11.03
N VAL A 81 -0.50 -3.62 -9.80
CA VAL A 81 0.80 -4.09 -9.30
C VAL A 81 0.93 -5.62 -9.32
N ASN A 82 -0.14 -6.34 -8.95
CA ASN A 82 -0.12 -7.81 -8.93
C ASN A 82 0.05 -8.39 -10.34
N ASP A 83 -0.69 -7.85 -11.31
CA ASP A 83 -0.59 -8.29 -12.70
C ASP A 83 0.80 -8.01 -13.27
N ALA A 84 1.41 -6.88 -12.91
CA ALA A 84 2.77 -6.54 -13.31
C ALA A 84 3.82 -7.51 -12.72
N ILE A 85 3.68 -7.90 -11.44
CA ILE A 85 4.54 -8.88 -10.77
C ILE A 85 4.44 -10.26 -11.46
N ILE A 86 3.22 -10.70 -11.78
CA ILE A 86 2.97 -11.96 -12.48
C ILE A 86 3.55 -11.91 -13.90
N ALA A 87 3.28 -10.83 -14.65
CA ALA A 87 3.78 -10.65 -16.02
C ALA A 87 5.32 -10.59 -16.08
N ALA A 88 5.97 -10.11 -15.01
CA ALA A 88 7.43 -10.12 -14.88
C ALA A 88 8.00 -11.51 -14.51
N GLY A 89 7.17 -12.52 -14.27
CA GLY A 89 7.58 -13.86 -13.90
C GLY A 89 8.26 -13.94 -12.52
N ILE A 90 7.98 -12.99 -11.63
CA ILE A 90 8.52 -12.99 -10.26
C ILE A 90 7.83 -14.05 -9.41
N VAL A 91 6.55 -14.31 -9.70
CA VAL A 91 5.75 -15.40 -9.13
C VAL A 91 5.15 -16.25 -10.26
N ASP A 92 4.76 -17.48 -9.93
CA ASP A 92 3.97 -18.32 -10.84
C ASP A 92 2.46 -18.02 -10.77
N ASP A 93 1.66 -18.77 -11.52
CA ASP A 93 0.19 -18.63 -11.58
C ASP A 93 -0.50 -18.92 -10.23
N GLU A 94 0.18 -19.57 -9.30
CA GLU A 94 -0.27 -19.82 -7.93
C GLU A 94 0.29 -18.78 -6.93
N TRP A 95 0.94 -17.73 -7.43
CA TRP A 95 1.62 -16.66 -6.67
C TRP A 95 2.79 -17.17 -5.82
N ARG A 96 3.43 -18.26 -6.25
CA ARG A 96 4.64 -18.78 -5.61
C ARG A 96 5.88 -18.15 -6.20
N VAL A 97 6.76 -17.70 -5.32
CA VAL A 97 8.12 -17.27 -5.67
C VAL A 97 9.01 -18.49 -5.90
N PRO A 98 9.79 -18.53 -6.99
CA PRO A 98 10.82 -19.57 -7.19
C PRO A 98 11.80 -19.62 -6.00
N PRO A 99 12.08 -20.80 -5.43
CA PRO A 99 12.96 -20.97 -4.27
C PRO A 99 14.25 -20.16 -4.28
N GLU A 100 14.95 -20.14 -5.40
CA GLU A 100 16.24 -19.50 -5.60
C GLU A 100 16.19 -17.98 -5.50
N ARG A 101 14.99 -17.38 -5.64
CA ARG A 101 14.77 -15.93 -5.54
C ARG A 101 14.26 -15.46 -4.19
N LEU A 102 13.90 -16.39 -3.29
CA LEU A 102 13.27 -16.05 -2.00
C LEU A 102 14.13 -15.07 -1.18
N GLU A 103 15.39 -15.42 -0.93
CA GLU A 103 16.28 -14.60 -0.10
C GLU A 103 16.62 -13.24 -0.73
N GLU A 104 16.64 -13.18 -2.07
CA GLU A 104 16.86 -11.95 -2.81
C GLU A 104 15.66 -10.99 -2.67
N LEU A 105 14.44 -11.51 -2.86
CA LEU A 105 13.21 -10.73 -2.79
C LEU A 105 12.88 -10.32 -1.36
N ALA A 106 13.13 -11.18 -0.37
CA ALA A 106 12.90 -10.85 1.04
C ALA A 106 13.80 -9.71 1.57
N ARG A 107 14.96 -9.48 0.93
CA ARG A 107 15.79 -8.30 1.23
C ARG A 107 15.26 -7.01 0.59
N GLN A 108 14.47 -7.12 -0.47
CA GLN A 108 13.95 -5.99 -1.24
C GLN A 108 12.53 -5.59 -0.82
N VAL A 109 11.72 -6.55 -0.39
CA VAL A 109 10.30 -6.36 -0.08
C VAL A 109 10.07 -6.49 1.42
N PRO A 110 9.84 -5.36 2.12
CA PRO A 110 9.42 -5.39 3.52
C PRO A 110 8.18 -6.26 3.72
N GLY A 111 8.08 -6.98 4.84
CA GLY A 111 6.94 -7.86 5.13
C GLY A 111 6.97 -9.22 4.44
N MET A 112 7.95 -9.50 3.57
CA MET A 112 8.18 -10.84 3.05
C MET A 112 8.93 -11.69 4.10
N GLU A 113 8.21 -12.23 5.08
CA GLU A 113 8.80 -12.84 6.29
C GLU A 113 9.33 -14.26 6.12
N LEU A 114 10.58 -14.48 5.71
CA LEU A 114 11.13 -15.84 5.51
C LEU A 114 11.50 -16.63 6.79
N THR A 115 11.13 -16.16 7.98
CA THR A 115 11.64 -16.67 9.25
C THR A 115 11.41 -18.18 9.44
N THR A 116 12.28 -18.80 10.24
CA THR A 116 12.61 -20.23 10.22
C THR A 116 11.51 -21.18 10.68
N GLU A 117 10.45 -20.70 11.32
CA GLU A 117 9.41 -21.56 11.89
C GLU A 117 8.31 -21.97 10.89
N ARG A 118 8.24 -21.35 9.71
CA ARG A 118 7.26 -21.75 8.69
C ARG A 118 7.81 -22.81 7.71
N PRO A 119 6.99 -23.80 7.30
CA PRO A 119 7.36 -24.78 6.29
C PRO A 119 7.85 -24.11 5.01
N PHE A 120 8.77 -24.77 4.30
CA PHE A 120 9.37 -24.23 3.08
C PHE A 120 8.33 -23.83 2.02
N ASP A 121 7.32 -24.66 1.79
CA ASP A 121 6.24 -24.36 0.84
C ASP A 121 5.50 -23.07 1.22
N SER A 122 5.25 -22.84 2.51
CA SER A 122 4.67 -21.58 2.99
C SER A 122 5.56 -20.36 2.73
N LYS A 123 6.89 -20.54 2.62
CA LYS A 123 7.80 -19.44 2.26
C LYS A 123 7.62 -18.98 0.82
N THR A 124 7.23 -19.88 -0.07
CA THR A 124 7.02 -19.54 -1.50
C THR A 124 5.86 -18.57 -1.71
N TYR A 125 4.87 -18.56 -0.81
CA TYR A 125 3.70 -17.65 -0.88
C TYR A 125 3.92 -16.27 -0.25
N ALA A 126 5.08 -16.02 0.34
CA ALA A 126 5.32 -14.82 1.15
C ALA A 126 5.15 -13.51 0.37
N LEU A 127 5.56 -13.49 -0.90
CA LEU A 127 5.33 -12.33 -1.75
C LEU A 127 3.85 -12.18 -2.12
N GLY A 128 3.14 -13.30 -2.30
CA GLY A 128 1.69 -13.32 -2.50
C GLY A 128 0.92 -12.69 -1.33
N GLU A 129 1.36 -12.89 -0.09
CA GLU A 129 0.78 -12.22 1.08
C GLU A 129 0.96 -10.69 1.00
N VAL A 130 2.14 -10.23 0.56
CA VAL A 130 2.40 -8.79 0.34
C VAL A 130 1.56 -8.24 -0.82
N MET A 131 1.35 -9.03 -1.89
CA MET A 131 0.44 -8.67 -2.98
C MET A 131 -1.02 -8.51 -2.52
N ILE A 132 -1.48 -9.32 -1.57
CA ILE A 132 -2.81 -9.18 -0.96
C ILE A 132 -2.92 -7.87 -0.15
N ASN A 133 -1.86 -7.50 0.54
CA ASN A 133 -1.81 -6.24 1.30
C ASN A 133 -1.95 -5.01 0.38
N ALA A 134 -1.30 -5.02 -0.79
CA ALA A 134 -1.42 -3.96 -1.79
C ALA A 134 -2.87 -3.84 -2.33
N VAL A 135 -3.53 -4.97 -2.59
CA VAL A 135 -4.96 -4.99 -2.98
C VAL A 135 -5.85 -4.44 -1.86
N SER A 136 -5.59 -4.84 -0.62
CA SER A 136 -6.35 -4.39 0.55
C SER A 136 -6.22 -2.88 0.74
N LEU A 137 -5.01 -2.33 0.60
CA LEU A 137 -4.77 -0.89 0.63
C LEU A 137 -5.52 -0.17 -0.49
N ARG A 138 -5.41 -0.65 -1.74
CA ARG A 138 -6.06 -0.05 -2.90
C ARG A 138 -7.58 0.02 -2.74
N ASN A 139 -8.19 -1.04 -2.19
CA ASN A 139 -9.63 -1.06 -1.92
C ASN A 139 -10.01 -0.05 -0.83
N PHE A 140 -9.27 -0.01 0.28
CA PHE A 140 -9.48 0.97 1.34
C PHE A 140 -9.40 2.42 0.81
N LEU A 141 -8.37 2.75 0.02
CA LEU A 141 -8.21 4.09 -0.56
C LEU A 141 -9.31 4.43 -1.58
N SER A 142 -9.73 3.45 -2.39
CA SER A 142 -10.81 3.61 -3.36
C SER A 142 -12.16 3.86 -2.69
N ASP A 143 -12.45 3.15 -1.60
CA ASP A 143 -13.69 3.34 -0.85
C ASP A 143 -13.68 4.67 -0.08
N ALA A 144 -12.55 5.07 0.48
CA ALA A 144 -12.38 6.40 1.07
C ALA A 144 -12.61 7.51 0.02
N LEU A 145 -12.05 7.38 -1.18
CA LEU A 145 -12.24 8.32 -2.28
C LEU A 145 -13.71 8.43 -2.69
N ARG A 146 -14.39 7.29 -2.87
CA ARG A 146 -15.83 7.26 -3.22
C ARG A 146 -16.71 7.89 -2.15
N ALA A 147 -16.34 7.72 -0.89
CA ALA A 147 -17.05 8.30 0.25
C ALA A 147 -16.76 9.80 0.45
N GLY A 148 -15.86 10.40 -0.35
CA GLY A 148 -15.44 11.80 -0.20
C GLY A 148 -14.63 12.03 1.08
N CYS A 149 -13.96 11.00 1.59
CA CYS A 149 -13.16 11.09 2.80
C CYS A 149 -11.78 11.70 2.53
N VAL A 150 -11.14 12.18 3.60
CA VAL A 150 -9.68 12.36 3.65
C VAL A 150 -9.06 11.18 4.39
N VAL A 151 -7.87 10.74 3.99
CA VAL A 151 -7.15 9.68 4.70
C VAL A 151 -6.01 10.29 5.49
N VAL A 152 -5.90 9.93 6.75
CA VAL A 152 -4.88 10.44 7.67
C VAL A 152 -4.07 9.29 8.25
N HIS A 153 -2.78 9.51 8.37
CA HIS A 153 -1.85 8.65 9.08
C HIS A 153 -1.45 9.34 10.40
N ASP A 154 -1.66 8.63 11.51
CA ASP A 154 -1.23 8.95 12.87
C ASP A 154 -0.17 7.93 13.31
#